data_AF-A0A1V6D892-F1
#
_entry.id   AF-A0A1V6D892-F1
#
_cell.length_a   1.000
_cell.length_b   1.000
_cell.length_c   1.000
_cell.angle_alpha   90.00
_cell.angle_beta   90.00
_cell.angle_gamma   90.00
#
_symmetry.space_group_name_H-M   'P 1'
#
loop_
_entity.id
_entity.type
_entity.pdbx_description
1 polymer ?
#
loop_
_entity_poly.entity_id
_entity_poly.type
_entity_poly.pdbx_seq_one_letter_code
_entity_poly.pdbx_strand_id
1 'polypeptide(L)'
;MTSQSNNPTDKAQAPMPPEGYKLVHQGLALPCYYAAEMLRPYVGRTVWVADNGGRVRCGELAEVPWLKEDQKDDSAAPVKFADEKPLYLRQIVCIAVYEPKR
;
A
#
# COMPACT_ATOMS: atom_id res chain seq x y z
N MET A 1 -3.34 -43.60 -8.77
CA MET A 1 -2.28 -43.07 -7.88
C MET A 1 -2.27 -41.56 -8.08
N THR A 2 -2.92 -40.83 -7.18
CA THR A 2 -3.08 -39.37 -7.23
C THR A 2 -1.93 -38.72 -6.49
N SER A 3 -1.02 -38.07 -7.21
CA SER A 3 -0.01 -37.19 -6.63
C SER A 3 -0.62 -35.79 -6.49
N GLN A 4 -1.20 -35.50 -5.32
CA GLN A 4 -1.45 -34.12 -4.89
C GLN A 4 -0.13 -33.55 -4.36
N SER A 5 0.51 -32.68 -5.15
CA SER A 5 1.60 -31.85 -4.66
C SER A 5 1.01 -30.72 -3.83
N ASN A 6 1.00 -30.90 -2.51
CA ASN A 6 0.81 -29.82 -1.55
C ASN A 6 2.08 -28.94 -1.57
N ASN A 7 2.02 -27.80 -2.26
CA ASN A 7 3.00 -26.73 -2.06
C ASN A 7 2.60 -25.90 -0.84
N PRO A 8 3.42 -25.83 0.23
CA PRO A 8 3.15 -24.98 1.36
C PRO A 8 3.85 -23.63 1.15
N THR A 9 3.20 -22.70 0.44
CA THR A 9 3.61 -21.29 0.49
C THR A 9 2.42 -20.37 0.28
N ASP A 10 1.49 -20.38 1.24
CA ASP A 10 0.45 -19.35 1.38
C ASP A 10 1.11 -18.04 1.86
N LYS A 11 2.03 -17.49 1.06
CA LYS A 11 2.37 -16.08 1.15
C LYS A 11 1.16 -15.37 0.58
N ALA A 12 0.26 -14.92 1.45
CA ALA A 12 -0.89 -14.10 1.07
C ALA A 12 -0.45 -13.09 0.00
N GLN A 13 -0.85 -13.34 -1.25
CA GLN A 13 -0.34 -12.58 -2.36
C GLN A 13 -0.97 -11.19 -2.26
N ALA A 14 -0.12 -10.16 -2.19
CA ALA A 14 -0.58 -8.78 -2.05
C ALA A 14 -1.66 -8.49 -3.10
N PRO A 15 -2.84 -7.98 -2.70
CA PRO A 15 -3.94 -7.78 -3.62
C PRO A 15 -3.49 -6.90 -4.79
N MET A 16 -3.94 -7.23 -5.99
CA MET A 16 -3.61 -6.46 -7.19
C MET A 16 -4.49 -5.22 -7.31
N PRO A 17 -3.94 -4.08 -7.73
CA PRO A 17 -4.75 -2.90 -8.02
C PRO A 17 -5.59 -3.12 -9.30
N PRO A 18 -6.73 -2.41 -9.44
CA PRO A 18 -7.56 -2.45 -10.66
C PRO A 18 -6.82 -1.96 -11.91
N GLU A 19 -7.41 -2.20 -13.09
CA GLU A 19 -6.90 -1.61 -14.34
C GLU A 19 -6.87 -0.06 -14.26
N GLY A 20 -5.89 0.54 -14.93
CA GLY A 20 -5.68 2.00 -14.92
C GLY A 20 -4.79 2.48 -13.79
N TYR A 21 -4.37 1.59 -12.88
CA TYR A 21 -3.34 1.89 -11.89
C TYR A 21 -1.97 1.41 -12.37
N LYS A 22 -0.98 2.28 -12.23
CA LYS A 22 0.44 1.95 -12.37
C LYS A 22 0.99 1.50 -11.03
N LEU A 23 1.58 0.30 -11.01
CA LEU A 23 2.22 -0.26 -9.84
C LEU A 23 3.46 0.56 -9.45
N VAL A 24 3.57 0.92 -8.16
CA VAL A 24 4.75 1.55 -7.57
C VAL A 24 5.52 0.54 -6.72
N HIS A 25 4.80 -0.22 -5.90
CA HIS A 25 5.35 -1.25 -5.03
C HIS A 25 4.40 -2.44 -4.96
N GLN A 26 4.95 -3.65 -4.95
CA GLN A 26 4.23 -4.87 -4.61
C GLN A 26 5.19 -5.90 -4.04
N GLY A 27 4.80 -6.57 -2.96
CA GLY A 27 5.53 -7.71 -2.41
C GLY A 27 5.75 -7.59 -0.92
N LEU A 28 7.01 -7.50 -0.51
CA LEU A 28 7.37 -7.46 0.92
C LEU A 28 6.73 -6.25 1.61
N ALA A 29 6.31 -6.46 2.85
CA ALA A 29 5.73 -5.41 3.68
C ALA A 29 6.77 -4.32 3.96
N LEU A 30 6.41 -3.08 3.64
CA LEU A 30 7.23 -1.91 3.92
C LEU A 30 6.97 -1.41 5.35
N PRO A 31 8.04 -1.08 6.10
CA PRO A 31 7.94 -0.21 7.27
C PRO A 31 7.25 1.12 6.94
N CYS A 32 6.56 1.71 7.93
CA CYS A 32 5.79 2.94 7.73
C CYS A 32 6.58 4.09 7.09
N TYR A 33 7.85 4.27 7.48
CA TYR A 33 8.73 5.28 6.92
C TYR A 33 8.88 5.15 5.40
N TYR A 34 9.29 3.97 4.90
CA TYR A 34 9.52 3.77 3.47
C TYR A 34 8.21 3.83 2.67
N ALA A 35 7.10 3.36 3.24
CA ALA A 35 5.79 3.53 2.60
C ALA A 35 5.42 5.01 2.46
N ALA A 36 5.71 5.85 3.46
CA ALA A 36 5.48 7.29 3.40
C ALA A 36 6.39 7.97 2.37
N GLU A 37 7.67 7.61 2.31
CA GLU A 37 8.60 8.11 1.29
C GLU A 37 8.11 7.81 -0.13
N MET A 38 7.59 6.60 -0.37
CA MET A 38 7.04 6.21 -1.67
C MET A 38 5.74 6.94 -2.01
N LEU A 39 4.90 7.29 -1.03
CA LEU A 39 3.63 7.98 -1.26
C LEU A 39 3.79 9.49 -1.46
N ARG A 40 4.82 10.11 -0.85
CA ARG A 40 4.98 11.58 -0.84
C ARG A 40 4.98 12.24 -2.23
N PRO A 41 5.60 11.67 -3.28
CA PRO A 41 5.55 12.24 -4.62
C PRO A 41 4.15 12.25 -5.26
N TYR A 42 3.19 11.52 -4.70
CA TYR A 42 1.86 11.31 -5.27
C TYR A 42 0.74 12.06 -4.53
N VAL A 43 1.08 13.00 -3.65
CA VAL A 43 0.10 13.92 -3.06
C VAL A 43 -0.64 14.67 -4.19
N GLY A 44 -1.97 14.71 -4.10
CA GLY A 44 -2.88 15.22 -5.13
C GLY A 44 -3.19 14.21 -6.24
N ARG A 45 -2.77 12.95 -6.12
CA ARG A 45 -3.12 11.88 -7.07
C ARG A 45 -3.98 10.81 -6.39
N THR A 46 -4.83 10.16 -7.17
CA THR A 46 -5.54 8.96 -6.73
C THR A 46 -4.57 7.80 -6.59
N VAL A 47 -4.48 7.22 -5.40
CA VAL A 47 -3.61 6.09 -5.09
C VAL A 47 -4.42 4.92 -4.56
N TRP A 48 -3.88 3.72 -4.77
CA TRP A 48 -4.41 2.47 -4.25
C TRP A 48 -3.35 1.83 -3.36
N VAL A 49 -3.68 1.63 -2.09
CA VAL A 49 -2.74 1.16 -1.06
C VAL A 49 -3.33 -0.03 -0.33
N ALA A 50 -2.55 -1.10 -0.21
CA ALA A 50 -2.93 -2.30 0.53
C ALA A 50 -1.92 -2.66 1.63
N ASP A 51 -2.43 -3.03 2.79
CA ASP A 51 -1.64 -3.60 3.88
C ASP A 51 -1.62 -5.14 3.85
N ASN A 52 -0.69 -5.73 4.60
CA ASN A 52 -0.55 -7.18 4.73
C ASN A 52 -1.75 -7.84 5.46
N GLY A 53 -2.60 -7.05 6.11
CA GLY A 53 -3.84 -7.50 6.74
C GLY A 53 -5.02 -7.58 5.76
N GLY A 54 -4.80 -7.28 4.47
CA GLY A 54 -5.82 -7.30 3.42
C GLY A 54 -6.68 -6.04 3.37
N ARG A 55 -6.37 -4.99 4.16
CA ARG A 55 -7.10 -3.72 4.07
C ARG A 55 -6.61 -2.94 2.88
N VAL A 56 -7.56 -2.35 2.16
CA VAL A 56 -7.32 -1.54 0.99
C VAL A 56 -7.91 -0.14 1.20
N ARG A 57 -7.19 0.87 0.72
CA ARG A 57 -7.71 2.24 0.55
C ARG A 57 -7.40 2.71 -0.86
N CYS A 58 -8.37 3.40 -1.44
CA CYS A 58 -8.31 3.88 -2.80
C CYS A 58 -8.92 5.28 -2.82
N GLY A 59 -8.10 6.31 -2.99
CA GLY A 59 -8.58 7.69 -2.93
C GLY A 59 -7.50 8.70 -3.31
N GLU A 60 -7.87 9.96 -3.42
CA GLU A 60 -6.95 11.06 -3.64
C GLU A 60 -6.11 11.33 -2.39
N LEU A 61 -4.79 11.16 -2.51
CA LEU A 61 -3.85 11.34 -1.41
C LEU A 61 -3.71 12.82 -1.07
N ALA A 62 -4.17 13.25 0.10
CA ALA A 62 -4.17 14.65 0.51
C ALA A 62 -2.92 15.03 1.33
N GLU A 63 -2.49 14.16 2.24
CA GLU A 63 -1.37 14.46 3.14
C GLU A 63 -0.61 13.18 3.50
N VAL A 64 0.72 13.27 3.45
CA VAL A 64 1.63 12.23 3.95
C VAL A 64 2.42 12.80 5.13
N PRO A 65 2.37 12.17 6.31
CA PRO A 65 3.10 12.65 7.47
C PRO A 65 4.62 12.52 7.26
N TRP A 66 5.37 13.41 7.89
CA TRP A 66 6.82 13.27 8.02
C TRP A 66 7.11 12.27 9.14
N LEU A 67 7.68 11.13 8.75
CA LEU A 67 8.05 10.06 9.66
C LEU A 67 9.57 10.02 9.81
N LYS A 68 10.05 9.61 10.98
CA LYS A 68 11.46 9.25 11.17
C LYS A 68 11.68 7.80 10.73
N GLU A 69 12.87 7.48 10.27
CA GLU A 69 13.20 6.12 9.82
C GLU A 69 13.10 5.06 10.93
N ASP A 70 13.40 5.45 12.17
CA ASP A 70 13.29 4.62 13.38
C ASP A 70 11.88 4.62 14.01
N GLN A 71 10.93 5.34 13.40
CA GLN A 71 9.58 5.44 13.93
C GLN A 71 8.85 4.10 13.86
N LYS A 72 8.22 3.71 14.97
CA LYS A 72 7.43 2.48 15.03
C LYS A 72 6.08 2.65 14.33
N ASP A 73 5.66 1.62 13.59
CA ASP A 73 4.39 1.56 12.85
C ASP A 73 3.16 1.97 13.70
N ASP A 74 3.14 1.62 14.98
CA ASP A 74 2.01 1.93 15.87
C ASP A 74 1.95 3.40 16.32
N SER A 75 3.08 4.10 16.27
CA SER A 75 3.21 5.53 16.58
C SER A 75 3.20 6.42 15.33
N ALA A 76 3.12 5.85 14.14
CA ALA A 76 3.04 6.60 12.89
C ALA A 76 1.69 7.32 12.80
N ALA A 77 1.73 8.61 12.47
CA ALA A 77 0.53 9.31 12.05
C ALA A 77 0.00 8.69 10.75
N PRO A 78 -1.33 8.69 10.51
CA PRO A 78 -1.88 8.13 9.29
C PRO A 78 -1.67 9.08 8.10
N VAL A 79 -1.61 8.53 6.89
CA VAL A 79 -1.84 9.32 5.67
C VAL A 79 -3.30 9.71 5.57
N LYS A 80 -3.58 10.88 4.99
CA LYS A 80 -4.94 11.37 4.79
C LYS A 80 -5.29 11.35 3.32
N PHE A 81 -6.55 11.03 3.05
CA PHE A 81 -7.16 11.11 1.74
C PHE A 81 -8.18 12.26 1.73
N ALA A 82 -8.41 12.86 0.57
CA ALA A 82 -9.41 13.91 0.42
C ALA A 82 -10.84 13.35 0.42
N ASP A 83 -10.99 12.12 -0.08
CA ASP A 83 -12.25 11.45 -0.38
C ASP A 83 -12.43 10.13 0.40
N GLU A 84 -11.46 9.76 1.23
CA GLU A 84 -11.41 8.48 1.93
C GLU A 84 -10.98 8.61 3.40
N LYS A 85 -11.20 7.54 4.17
CA LYS A 85 -10.73 7.49 5.56
C LYS A 85 -9.19 7.44 5.62
N PRO A 86 -8.56 8.11 6.61
CA PRO A 86 -7.11 8.02 6.82
C PRO A 86 -6.62 6.56 6.94
N LEU A 87 -5.38 6.32 6.52
CA LEU A 87 -4.73 5.02 6.56
C LEU A 87 -3.46 5.08 7.39
N TYR A 88 -3.33 4.19 8.37
CA TYR A 88 -2.06 3.96 9.04
C TYR A 88 -1.18 3.07 8.17
N LEU A 89 0.03 3.53 7.85
CA LEU A 89 0.96 2.82 6.97
C LEU A 89 1.66 1.67 7.70
N ARG A 90 0.90 0.65 8.09
CA ARG A 90 1.44 -0.51 8.81
C ARG A 90 1.57 -1.68 7.85
N GLN A 91 2.80 -2.17 7.65
CA GLN A 91 3.05 -3.36 6.83
C GLN A 91 2.45 -3.26 5.41
N ILE A 92 2.76 -2.17 4.69
CA ILE A 92 2.19 -1.91 3.36
C ILE A 92 2.82 -2.84 2.33
N VAL A 93 1.99 -3.61 1.63
CA VAL A 93 2.44 -4.64 0.68
C VAL A 93 2.18 -4.26 -0.77
N CYS A 94 1.36 -3.25 -1.04
CA CYS A 94 1.13 -2.75 -2.38
C CYS A 94 0.83 -1.24 -2.38
N ILE A 95 1.42 -0.53 -3.32
CA ILE A 95 1.15 0.88 -3.64
C ILE A 95 1.02 0.98 -5.16
N ALA A 96 -0.05 1.60 -5.63
CA ALA A 96 -0.25 1.90 -7.03
C ALA A 96 -0.88 3.29 -7.18
N VAL A 97 -0.68 3.92 -8.34
CA VAL A 97 -1.15 5.28 -8.62
C VAL A 97 -2.00 5.26 -9.87
N TYR A 98 -3.14 5.94 -9.85
CA TYR A 98 -4.01 6.01 -11.02
C TYR A 98 -3.35 6.81 -12.14
N GLU A 99 -3.17 6.13 -13.27
CA GLU A 99 -2.66 6.67 -14.53
C GLU A 99 -3.61 6.22 -15.64
N PRO A 100 -4.68 6.99 -15.91
CA PRO A 100 -5.61 6.64 -16.98
C PRO A 100 -4.84 6.58 -18.30
N LYS A 101 -5.03 5.49 -19.05
CA LYS A 101 -4.47 5.36 -20.41
C LYS A 101 -5.02 6.53 -21.23
N ARG A 102 -4.10 7.34 -21.76
CA ARG A 102 -4.42 8.39 -22.75
C ARG A 102 -4.76 7.77 -24.09
#